data_AF-A0A4Q8XYU5-F1
#
_entry.id   AF-A0A4Q8XYU5-F1
#
_cell.length_a   1.000
_cell.length_b   1.000
_cell.length_c   1.000
_cell.angle_alpha   90.00
_cell.angle_beta   90.00
_cell.angle_gamma   90.00
#
_symmetry.space_group_name_H-M   'P 1'
#
loop_
_entity.id
_entity.type
_entity.pdbx_description
1 polymer ?
#
loop_
_entity_poly.entity_id
_entity_poly.type
_entity_poly.pdbx_seq_one_letter_code
_entity_poly.pdbx_strand_id
1 'polypeptide(L)'
;MIDRRAELGHWIGRLETILISRGVLREDGELAIQVGSQLPKDIEDALDGFIENPIELVGLLKICREARDGRPLSPAVLMAAHLMTREVLQALQDSEAVGDFRS
;
A
#
# COMPACT_ATOMS: atom_id res chain seq x y z
N MET A 1 23.80 -2.90 -6.31
CA MET A 1 22.61 -2.85 -7.20
C MET A 1 21.42 -3.07 -6.30
N ILE A 2 20.48 -2.13 -6.22
CA ILE A 2 19.35 -2.23 -5.30
C ILE A 2 18.46 -3.40 -5.73
N ASP A 3 18.24 -4.36 -4.85
CA ASP A 3 17.29 -5.45 -5.07
C ASP A 3 15.88 -4.94 -4.79
N ARG A 4 15.26 -4.40 -5.85
CA ARG A 4 13.91 -3.84 -5.78
C ARG A 4 12.86 -4.87 -5.34
N ARG A 5 13.08 -6.18 -5.58
CA ARG A 5 12.13 -7.21 -5.13
C ARG A 5 12.22 -7.39 -3.62
N ALA A 6 13.44 -7.44 -3.09
CA ALA A 6 13.66 -7.53 -1.65
C ALA A 6 13.06 -6.31 -0.92
N GLU A 7 13.30 -5.09 -1.41
CA GLU A 7 12.72 -3.87 -0.84
C GLU A 7 11.19 -3.87 -0.91
N LEU A 8 10.63 -4.21 -2.07
CA LEU A 8 9.17 -4.29 -2.25
C LEU A 8 8.54 -5.32 -1.31
N GLY A 9 9.21 -6.46 -1.09
CA GLY A 9 8.81 -7.50 -0.14
C GLY A 9 8.80 -7.01 1.32
N HIS A 10 9.72 -6.13 1.70
CA HIS A 10 9.72 -5.51 3.02
C HIS A 10 8.65 -4.42 3.14
N TRP A 11 8.49 -3.58 2.12
CA TRP A 11 7.51 -2.49 2.13
C TRP A 11 6.08 -2.98 2.11
N ILE A 12 5.77 -4.05 1.37
CA ILE A 12 4.41 -4.61 1.33
C ILE A 12 3.97 -5.10 2.71
N GLY A 13 4.85 -5.74 3.49
CA GLY A 13 4.51 -6.17 4.83
C GLY A 13 4.20 -5.00 5.78
N ARG A 14 4.95 -3.91 5.68
CA ARG A 14 4.66 -2.67 6.45
C ARG A 14 3.36 -2.01 5.99
N LEU A 15 3.13 -1.94 4.68
CA LEU A 15 1.92 -1.37 4.11
C LEU A 15 0.67 -2.16 4.55
N GLU A 16 0.71 -3.49 4.44
CA GLU A 16 -0.37 -4.37 4.92
C GLU A 16 -0.64 -4.16 6.40
N THR A 17 0.39 -4.02 7.23
CA THR A 17 0.24 -3.77 8.67
C THR A 17 -0.50 -2.45 8.96
N ILE A 18 -0.15 -1.37 8.26
CA ILE A 18 -0.81 -0.05 8.42
C ILE A 18 -2.27 -0.13 7.94
N LEU A 19 -2.50 -0.79 6.81
CA LEU A 19 -3.85 -0.90 6.25
C LEU A 19 -4.76 -1.79 7.12
N ILE A 20 -4.20 -2.82 7.79
CA ILE A 20 -4.93 -3.62 8.78
C ILE A 20 -5.26 -2.78 10.02
N SER A 21 -4.28 -2.05 10.58
CA SER A 21 -4.51 -1.25 11.78
C SER A 21 -5.54 -0.14 11.58
N ARG A 22 -5.69 0.34 10.35
CA ARG A 22 -6.69 1.35 9.95
C ARG A 22 -7.99 0.75 9.41
N GLY A 23 -8.17 -0.57 9.47
CA GLY A 23 -9.42 -1.25 9.10
C GLY A 23 -9.71 -1.28 7.59
N VAL A 24 -8.72 -1.02 6.74
CA VAL A 24 -8.84 -1.14 5.28
C VAL A 24 -8.72 -2.60 4.85
N LEU A 25 -7.81 -3.33 5.48
CA LEU A 25 -7.60 -4.77 5.29
C LEU A 25 -8.04 -5.55 6.53
N ARG A 26 -8.47 -6.78 6.32
CA ARG A 26 -8.59 -7.81 7.36
C ARG A 26 -7.22 -8.45 7.62
N GLU A 27 -7.11 -9.22 8.71
CA GLU A 27 -5.88 -9.94 9.08
C GLU A 27 -5.41 -10.95 8.02
N ASP A 28 -6.31 -11.43 7.17
CA ASP A 28 -6.00 -12.30 6.02
C ASP A 28 -5.40 -11.53 4.82
N GLY A 29 -5.31 -10.20 4.90
CA GLY A 29 -4.81 -9.31 3.85
C GLY A 29 -5.85 -8.95 2.78
N GLU A 30 -7.11 -9.35 2.94
CA GLU A 30 -8.19 -9.00 2.02
C GLU A 30 -8.88 -7.69 2.44
N LEU A 31 -9.55 -7.01 1.51
CA LEU A 31 -10.29 -5.77 1.82
C LEU A 31 -11.37 -6.02 2.88
N ALA A 32 -11.33 -5.25 3.95
CA ALA A 32 -12.40 -5.20 4.96
C ALA A 32 -13.59 -4.34 4.50
N ILE A 33 -13.33 -3.39 3.58
CA ILE A 33 -14.35 -2.55 2.95
C ILE A 33 -15.00 -3.26 1.75
N GLN A 34 -16.27 -2.98 1.46
CA GLN A 34 -16.92 -3.56 0.27
C GLN A 34 -16.30 -2.97 -1.00
N VAL A 35 -16.11 -3.81 -2.02
CA VAL A 35 -15.63 -3.38 -3.34
C VAL A 35 -16.57 -2.29 -3.89
N GLY A 36 -16.01 -1.12 -4.24
CA GLY A 36 -16.78 0.05 -4.68
C GLY A 36 -17.20 1.02 -3.55
N SER A 37 -16.83 0.73 -2.31
CA SER A 37 -16.93 1.69 -1.19
C SER A 37 -15.78 2.70 -1.24
N GLN A 38 -15.88 3.78 -0.47
CA GLN A 38 -14.77 4.70 -0.26
C GLN A 38 -13.77 4.15 0.77
N LEU A 39 -12.52 4.61 0.68
CA LEU A 39 -11.52 4.39 1.73
C LEU A 39 -11.94 5.14 3.00
N PRO A 40 -11.48 4.74 4.20
CA PRO A 40 -11.55 5.59 5.38
C PRO A 40 -10.96 6.96 5.08
N LYS A 41 -11.60 8.03 5.57
CA LYS A 41 -11.25 9.40 5.17
C LYS A 41 -9.79 9.77 5.45
N ASP A 42 -9.23 9.31 6.56
CA ASP A 42 -7.82 9.52 6.90
C ASP A 42 -6.86 8.85 5.91
N ILE A 43 -7.26 7.72 5.34
CA ILE A 43 -6.53 7.03 4.27
C ILE A 43 -6.72 7.76 2.95
N GLU A 44 -7.95 8.14 2.63
CA GLU A 44 -8.28 8.89 1.40
C GLU A 44 -7.49 10.19 1.34
N ASP A 45 -7.50 10.98 2.41
CA ASP A 45 -6.74 12.24 2.51
C ASP A 45 -5.21 11.98 2.44
N ALA A 46 -4.70 10.90 3.03
CA ALA A 46 -3.28 10.56 2.98
C ALA A 46 -2.82 10.06 1.62
N LEU A 47 -3.70 9.40 0.87
CA LEU A 47 -3.40 8.80 -0.43
C LEU A 47 -3.87 9.65 -1.61
N ASP A 48 -4.39 10.86 -1.36
CA ASP A 48 -4.80 11.79 -2.40
C ASP A 48 -3.64 12.07 -3.37
N GLY A 49 -3.92 11.95 -4.66
CA GLY A 49 -2.91 12.03 -5.73
C GLY A 49 -2.04 10.78 -5.93
N PHE A 50 -2.17 9.73 -5.11
CA PHE A 50 -1.47 8.45 -5.27
C PHE A 50 -2.40 7.27 -5.59
N ILE A 51 -3.53 7.17 -4.88
CA ILE A 51 -4.52 6.11 -5.01
C ILE A 51 -5.91 6.76 -4.98
N GLU A 52 -6.64 6.69 -6.08
CA GLU A 52 -7.93 7.37 -6.23
C GLU A 52 -9.10 6.55 -5.67
N ASN A 53 -8.93 5.24 -5.54
CA ASN A 53 -10.00 4.33 -5.13
C ASN A 53 -9.46 3.00 -4.58
N PRO A 54 -10.27 2.19 -3.87
CA PRO A 54 -9.82 0.91 -3.36
C PRO A 54 -9.39 -0.11 -4.43
N ILE A 55 -9.87 0.01 -5.66
CA ILE A 55 -9.52 -0.94 -6.74
C ILE A 55 -8.05 -0.77 -7.11
N GLU A 56 -7.57 0.48 -7.18
CA GLU A 56 -6.15 0.79 -7.40
C GLU A 56 -5.27 0.28 -6.26
N LEU A 57 -5.72 0.47 -5.01
CA LEU A 57 -5.00 -0.06 -3.85
C LEU A 57 -4.84 -1.58 -3.93
N VAL A 58 -5.93 -2.30 -4.23
CA VAL A 58 -5.89 -3.76 -4.40
C VAL A 58 -5.00 -4.17 -5.56
N GLY A 59 -5.02 -3.44 -6.67
CA GLY A 59 -4.14 -3.67 -7.81
C GLY A 59 -2.67 -3.57 -7.43
N LEU A 60 -2.31 -2.51 -6.68
CA LEU A 60 -0.95 -2.33 -6.17
C LEU A 60 -0.55 -3.46 -5.21
N LEU A 61 -1.39 -3.77 -4.22
CA LEU A 61 -1.14 -4.84 -3.24
C LEU A 61 -0.91 -6.18 -3.93
N LYS A 62 -1.73 -6.51 -4.94
CA LYS A 62 -1.59 -7.74 -5.73
C LYS A 62 -0.23 -7.81 -6.42
N ILE A 63 0.18 -6.76 -7.14
CA ILE A 63 1.47 -6.73 -7.82
C ILE A 63 2.62 -6.89 -6.82
N CYS A 64 2.53 -6.24 -5.66
CA CYS A 64 3.56 -6.33 -4.61
C CYS A 64 3.66 -7.74 -4.01
N ARG A 65 2.52 -8.41 -3.79
CA ARG A 65 2.49 -9.81 -3.34
C ARG A 65 3.10 -10.73 -4.39
N GLU A 66 2.75 -10.55 -5.67
CA GLU A 66 3.36 -11.30 -6.77
C GLU A 66 4.89 -11.10 -6.81
N ALA A 67 5.37 -9.88 -6.57
CA ALA A 67 6.81 -9.60 -6.47
C ALA A 67 7.47 -10.32 -5.30
N ARG A 68 6.85 -10.27 -4.11
CA ARG A 68 7.30 -10.93 -2.87
C ARG A 68 7.38 -12.44 -3.04
N ASP A 69 6.38 -13.03 -3.69
CA ASP A 69 6.26 -14.48 -3.91
C ASP A 69 7.17 -14.99 -5.04
N GLY A 70 8.02 -14.12 -5.61
CA GLY A 70 8.96 -14.48 -6.68
C GLY A 70 8.29 -14.69 -8.04
N ARG A 71 7.04 -14.24 -8.24
CA ARG A 71 6.37 -14.35 -9.53
C ARG A 71 7.03 -13.43 -10.58
N PRO A 72 7.00 -13.85 -11.86
CA PRO A 72 7.57 -13.05 -12.93
C PRO A 72 6.77 -11.75 -13.09
N LEU A 73 7.48 -10.63 -13.02
CA LEU A 73 6.99 -9.30 -13.32
C LEU A 73 7.91 -8.68 -14.36
N SER A 74 7.35 -7.91 -15.29
CA SER A 74 8.18 -7.17 -16.25
C SER A 74 9.01 -6.12 -15.49
N PRO A 75 10.20 -5.72 -16.02
CA PRO A 75 11.01 -4.68 -15.39
C PRO A 75 10.26 -3.37 -15.19
N ALA A 76 9.37 -3.00 -16.11
CA ALA A 76 8.55 -1.80 -16.02
C ALA A 76 7.51 -1.90 -14.88
N VAL A 77 6.83 -3.04 -14.76
CA VAL A 77 5.86 -3.27 -13.67
C VAL A 77 6.56 -3.30 -12.31
N LEU A 78 7.72 -3.94 -12.21
CA LEU A 78 8.49 -3.95 -10.97
C LEU A 78 8.95 -2.54 -10.57
N MET A 79 9.40 -1.72 -11.53
CA MET A 79 9.78 -0.34 -11.27
C MET A 79 8.57 0.50 -10.82
N ALA A 80 7.44 0.39 -11.51
CA ALA A 80 6.22 1.12 -11.18
C ALA A 80 5.73 0.74 -9.78
N ALA A 81 5.64 -0.56 -9.48
CA ALA A 81 5.23 -1.04 -8.16
C ALA A 81 6.19 -0.58 -7.05
N HIS A 82 7.50 -0.59 -7.31
CA HIS A 82 8.50 -0.10 -6.37
C HIS A 82 8.33 1.38 -6.04
N LEU A 83 8.19 2.23 -7.07
CA LEU A 83 7.96 3.67 -6.88
C LEU A 83 6.63 3.93 -6.16
N MET A 84 5.52 3.37 -6.67
CA MET A 84 4.18 3.58 -6.10
C MET A 84 4.12 3.14 -4.64
N THR A 85 4.67 1.97 -4.32
CA THR A 85 4.64 1.45 -2.94
C THR A 85 5.47 2.32 -2.00
N ARG A 86 6.61 2.85 -2.47
CA ARG A 86 7.42 3.75 -1.66
C ARG A 86 6.66 5.02 -1.31
N GLU A 87 6.05 5.67 -2.31
CA GLU A 87 5.32 6.93 -2.10
C GLU A 87 4.07 6.71 -1.22
N VAL A 88 3.29 5.66 -1.48
CA VAL A 88 2.12 5.28 -0.67
C VAL A 88 2.51 4.98 0.78
N LEU A 89 3.58 4.20 0.99
CA LEU A 89 4.04 3.87 2.33
C LEU A 89 4.52 5.12 3.09
N GLN A 90 5.24 6.01 2.40
CA GLN A 90 5.70 7.26 2.98
C GLN A 90 4.52 8.17 3.36
N ALA A 91 3.56 8.36 2.47
CA ALA A 91 2.39 9.20 2.71
C ALA A 91 1.54 8.71 3.91
N LEU A 92 1.35 7.39 4.04
CA LEU A 92 0.64 6.83 5.19
C LEU A 92 1.41 7.03 6.51
N GLN A 93 2.74 6.93 6.50
CA GLN A 93 3.57 7.15 7.68
C GLN A 93 3.61 8.62 8.10
N ASP A 94 3.68 9.54 7.13
CA ASP A 94 3.65 10.97 7.43
C ASP A 94 2.29 11.41 7.99
N SER A 95 1.20 10.81 7.49
CA SER A 95 -0.15 11.00 8.03
C SER A 95 -0.26 10.54 9.49
N GLU A 96 0.39 9.42 9.85
CA GLU A 96 0.45 8.94 11.25
C GLU A 96 1.19 9.92 12.15
N ALA A 97 2.34 10.42 11.70
CA ALA A 97 3.14 11.39 12.44
C ALA A 97 2.39 12.72 12.70
N VAL A 98 1.54 13.16 11.77
CA VAL A 98 0.71 14.37 11.94
C VAL A 98 -0.44 14.16 12.93
N GLY A 99 -0.94 12.93 13.07
CA GLY A 99 -1.96 12.55 14.06
C GLY A 99 -1.46 12.57 15.51
N ASP A 100 -0.20 12.19 15.73
CA ASP A 100 0.39 12.08 17.08
C ASP A 100 0.62 13.44 17.77
N PHE A 101 0.76 14.54 17.03
CA PHE A 101 0.91 15.89 17.61
C PHE A 101 -0.41 16.50 18.13
N ARG A 102 -1.54 15.81 17.97
CA ARG A 102 -2.87 16.28 18.39
C ARG A 102 -3.45 15.54 19.62
N SER A 103 -2.65 14.72 20.30
CA SER A 103 -3.02 14.01 21.54
C SER A 103 -2.62 14.77 22.80
#